data_AF-A0A932RC33-F1
#
_entry.id   AF-A0A932RC33-F1
#
_cell.length_a   1.000
_cell.length_b   1.000
_cell.length_c   1.000
_cell.angle_alpha   90.00
_cell.angle_beta   90.00
_cell.angle_gamma   90.00
#
_symmetry.space_group_name_H-M   'P 1'
#
loop_
_entity.id
_entity.type
_entity.pdbx_description
1 polymer ?
#
loop_
_entity_poly.entity_id
_entity_poly.type
_entity_poly.pdbx_seq_one_letter_code
_entity_poly.pdbx_strand_id
1 'polypeptide(L)'
;MPHLSTIVAVAVVLGFMILIHEFGHYAAAKFFKVRVEVFSIGFGKRLLGFRRGETDYRISAIPLGGYVKMSGENPMDERTGDPGEFLSHSRWQRFVVAVAGPAMNIMLAVALLTGVYMVRYERPIFADKPAVVGWVLPDSPAAKAGIREGDRIIGIDGIENPTWEQVEPRVALSPNQALRLTVLRAGQTWETTVTPEATGIEQYGTLGCVPDQPNVITDLEPGMPAEKAGLKAGDIIVKVNGQSVKAIAQMISLLQQSKDKPVDITVQRGSEQRTFKMTPVAKQLEGTQESRYRVGIHSDPMVSGRLSFPLALSKSLEDNKRSSFLILELVQKMVQRKVSP
;
A
#
# COMPACT_ATOMS: atom_id res chain seq x y z
N MET A 1 -22.91 1.89 14.89
CA MET A 1 -22.44 0.49 14.91
C MET A 1 -21.09 0.26 14.19
N PRO A 2 -20.74 0.85 13.02
CA PRO A 2 -19.48 0.50 12.32
C PRO A 2 -18.20 0.93 13.05
N HIS A 3 -18.27 1.87 14.01
CA HIS A 3 -17.09 2.33 14.75
C HIS A 3 -16.63 1.34 15.85
N LEU A 4 -17.53 0.55 16.42
CA LEU A 4 -17.17 -0.38 17.50
C LEU A 4 -16.30 -1.53 16.97
N SER A 5 -16.65 -2.08 15.80
CA SER A 5 -15.83 -3.09 15.12
C SER A 5 -14.43 -2.57 14.79
N THR A 6 -14.31 -1.31 14.36
CA THR A 6 -13.02 -0.69 14.07
C THR A 6 -12.19 -0.51 15.34
N ILE A 7 -12.79 -0.01 16.42
CA ILE A 7 -12.08 0.17 17.71
C ILE A 7 -11.59 -1.18 18.23
N VAL A 8 -12.43 -2.22 18.20
CA VAL A 8 -12.04 -3.57 18.62
C VAL A 8 -10.93 -4.12 17.73
N ALA A 9 -11.02 -3.96 16.41
CA ALA A 9 -9.98 -4.42 15.48
C ALA A 9 -8.64 -3.71 15.74
N VAL A 10 -8.65 -2.40 15.93
CA VAL A 10 -7.45 -1.61 16.27
C VAL A 10 -6.84 -2.09 17.58
N ALA A 11 -7.65 -2.29 18.62
CA ALA A 11 -7.19 -2.78 19.92
C ALA A 11 -6.55 -4.16 19.82
N VAL A 12 -7.13 -5.07 19.02
CA VAL A 12 -6.60 -6.42 18.80
C VAL A 12 -5.27 -6.38 18.05
N VAL A 13 -5.21 -5.64 16.93
CA VAL A 13 -3.99 -5.53 16.11
C VAL A 13 -2.85 -4.87 16.91
N LEU A 14 -3.15 -3.75 17.57
CA LEU A 14 -2.17 -3.04 18.40
C LEU A 14 -1.71 -3.91 19.58
N GLY A 15 -2.64 -4.58 20.27
CA GLY A 15 -2.31 -5.47 21.37
C GLY A 15 -1.43 -6.64 20.92
N PHE A 16 -1.73 -7.26 19.78
CA PHE A 16 -0.90 -8.32 19.24
C PHE A 16 0.50 -7.83 18.86
N MET A 17 0.60 -6.66 18.22
CA MET A 17 1.89 -6.07 17.86
C MET A 17 2.76 -5.74 19.08
N ILE A 18 2.17 -5.16 20.14
CA ILE A 18 2.89 -4.89 21.39
C ILE A 18 3.30 -6.22 22.04
N LEU A 19 2.46 -7.25 22.04
CA LEU A 19 2.81 -8.55 22.62
C LEU A 19 4.05 -9.16 21.95
N ILE A 20 4.13 -9.12 20.61
CA ILE A 20 5.28 -9.63 19.88
C ILE A 20 6.54 -8.78 20.11
N HIS A 21 6.38 -7.46 20.24
CA HIS A 21 7.46 -6.55 20.63
C HIS A 21 8.05 -6.93 22.00
N GLU A 22 7.20 -7.07 23.00
CA GLU A 22 7.59 -7.42 24.37
C GLU A 22 8.19 -8.82 24.45
N PHE A 23 7.69 -9.76 23.63
CA PHE A 23 8.29 -11.07 23.47
C PHE A 23 9.73 -11.00 22.94
N GLY A 24 10.04 -10.05 22.06
CA GLY A 24 11.40 -9.82 21.57
C GLY A 24 12.38 -9.45 22.69
N HIS A 25 12.03 -8.46 23.50
CA HIS A 25 12.81 -8.10 24.69
C HIS A 25 12.96 -9.28 25.65
N TYR A 26 11.86 -9.97 25.93
CA TYR A 26 11.84 -11.16 26.78
C TYR A 26 12.79 -12.26 26.28
N ALA A 27 12.71 -12.61 25.00
CA ALA A 27 13.50 -13.69 24.40
C ALA A 27 15.00 -13.35 24.43
N ALA A 28 15.37 -12.12 24.07
CA ALA A 28 16.76 -11.67 24.14
C ALA A 28 17.28 -11.61 25.58
N ALA A 29 16.48 -11.12 26.53
CA ALA A 29 16.82 -11.09 27.95
C ALA A 29 17.12 -12.49 28.49
N LYS A 30 16.24 -13.47 28.19
CA LYS A 30 16.44 -14.87 28.56
C LYS A 30 17.69 -15.47 27.92
N PHE A 31 17.97 -15.16 26.66
CA PHE A 31 19.17 -15.64 25.97
C PHE A 31 20.47 -15.17 26.66
N PHE A 32 20.52 -13.91 27.09
CA PHE A 32 21.67 -13.38 27.83
C PHE A 32 21.65 -13.67 29.33
N LYS A 33 20.66 -14.42 29.83
CA LYS A 33 20.48 -14.73 31.26
C LYS A 33 20.15 -13.52 32.14
N VAL A 34 19.58 -12.47 31.56
CA VAL A 34 18.95 -11.39 32.33
C VAL A 34 17.70 -11.95 33.01
N ARG A 35 17.54 -11.66 34.31
CA ARG A 35 16.37 -12.09 35.06
C ARG A 35 15.14 -11.30 34.61
N VAL A 36 14.18 -12.02 34.04
CA VAL A 36 12.84 -11.51 33.77
C VAL A 36 11.93 -11.89 34.92
N GLU A 37 11.41 -10.89 35.62
CA GLU A 37 10.52 -11.05 36.77
C GLU A 37 9.08 -11.33 36.32
N VAL A 38 8.63 -10.65 35.26
CA VAL A 38 7.25 -10.76 34.75
C VAL A 38 7.27 -10.82 33.24
N PHE A 39 6.48 -11.74 32.68
CA PHE A 39 6.05 -11.69 31.29
C PHE A 39 4.52 -11.84 31.25
N SER A 40 3.84 -10.82 30.73
CA SER A 40 2.38 -10.71 30.86
C SER A 40 1.72 -10.48 29.51
N ILE A 41 0.58 -11.13 29.29
CA ILE A 41 -0.36 -10.75 28.24
C ILE A 41 -1.32 -9.74 28.86
N GLY A 42 -1.27 -8.52 28.38
CA GLY A 42 -2.00 -7.38 28.92
C GLY A 42 -1.38 -6.76 30.17
N PHE A 43 -2.04 -5.71 30.66
CA PHE A 43 -1.59 -4.85 31.75
C PHE A 43 -2.56 -4.84 32.94
N GLY A 44 -2.08 -4.32 34.07
CA GLY A 44 -2.88 -4.11 35.28
C GLY A 44 -2.98 -5.34 36.17
N LYS A 45 -4.15 -5.51 36.80
CA LYS A 45 -4.38 -6.56 37.80
C LYS A 45 -4.24 -7.95 37.18
N ARG A 46 -3.43 -8.80 37.81
CA ARG A 46 -3.29 -10.22 37.46
C ARG A 46 -4.63 -10.93 37.58
N LEU A 47 -5.02 -11.63 36.52
CA LEU A 47 -6.19 -12.51 36.51
C LEU A 47 -5.77 -13.96 36.74
N LEU A 48 -4.88 -14.45 35.87
CA LEU A 48 -4.49 -15.87 35.79
C LEU A 48 -2.98 -15.92 35.49
N GLY A 49 -2.30 -17.00 35.83
CA GLY A 49 -0.88 -17.14 35.53
C GLY A 49 -0.18 -18.18 36.39
N PHE A 50 1.04 -18.52 36.00
CA PHE A 50 1.91 -19.45 36.73
C PHE A 50 3.34 -18.91 36.78
N ARG A 51 4.07 -19.29 37.81
CA ARG A 51 5.49 -18.96 37.93
C ARG A 51 6.32 -20.14 37.42
N ARG A 52 7.28 -19.87 36.51
CA ARG A 52 8.26 -20.87 36.07
C ARG A 52 9.66 -20.29 36.20
N GLY A 53 10.42 -20.85 37.13
CA GLY A 53 11.70 -20.28 37.56
C GLY A 53 11.48 -18.91 38.20
N GLU A 54 12.22 -17.92 37.70
CA GLU A 54 12.18 -16.55 38.20
C GLU A 54 11.07 -15.69 37.57
N THR A 55 10.44 -16.18 36.50
CA THR A 55 9.47 -15.41 35.71
C THR A 55 8.04 -15.78 36.09
N ASP A 56 7.24 -14.77 36.41
CA ASP A 56 5.79 -14.85 36.56
C ASP A 56 5.12 -14.65 35.19
N TYR A 57 4.57 -15.73 34.62
CA TYR A 57 3.81 -15.70 33.37
C TYR A 57 2.34 -15.45 33.70
N ARG A 58 1.78 -14.33 33.25
CA ARG A 58 0.43 -13.94 33.65
C ARG A 58 -0.41 -13.37 32.51
N ILE A 59 -1.71 -13.44 32.71
CA ILE A 59 -2.72 -12.72 31.91
C ILE A 59 -3.32 -11.69 32.85
N SER A 60 -3.33 -10.43 32.42
CA SER A 60 -3.84 -9.31 33.20
C SER A 60 -5.14 -8.77 32.63
N ALA A 61 -5.86 -7.99 33.45
CA ALA A 61 -7.22 -7.55 33.17
C ALA A 61 -7.40 -6.71 31.91
N ILE A 62 -6.36 -5.98 31.48
CA ILE A 62 -6.40 -5.12 30.30
C ILE A 62 -5.67 -5.84 29.15
N PRO A 63 -6.35 -6.46 28.18
CA PRO A 63 -5.74 -7.33 27.15
C PRO A 63 -5.09 -6.53 26.00
N LEU A 64 -4.53 -5.35 26.27
CA LEU A 64 -4.02 -4.42 25.26
C LEU A 64 -2.51 -4.51 25.04
N GLY A 65 -1.93 -5.71 24.90
CA GLY A 65 -0.48 -5.81 24.63
C GLY A 65 0.23 -6.97 25.31
N GLY A 66 1.55 -6.88 25.33
CA GLY A 66 2.40 -7.61 26.25
C GLY A 66 2.99 -6.68 27.31
N TYR A 67 3.62 -7.25 28.33
CA TYR A 67 4.42 -6.51 29.28
C TYR A 67 5.56 -7.39 29.78
N VAL A 68 6.80 -6.94 29.61
CA VAL A 68 7.99 -7.55 30.21
C VAL A 68 8.52 -6.67 31.35
N LYS A 69 8.94 -7.30 32.45
CA LYS A 69 9.68 -6.62 33.52
C LYS A 69 11.02 -7.32 33.73
N MET A 70 12.12 -6.61 33.48
CA MET A 70 13.47 -7.10 33.71
C MET A 70 14.03 -6.55 35.04
N SER A 71 14.76 -7.39 35.76
CA SER A 71 15.39 -7.00 37.02
C SER A 71 16.48 -5.97 36.77
N GLY A 72 16.52 -4.89 37.53
CA GLY A 72 17.52 -3.83 37.40
C GLY A 72 17.44 -3.05 36.08
N GLU A 73 16.31 -3.04 35.39
CA GLU A 73 16.07 -2.20 34.20
C GLU A 73 15.79 -0.74 34.59
N ASN A 74 15.04 -0.52 35.68
CA ASN A 74 14.78 0.84 36.16
C ASN A 74 16.03 1.41 36.85
N PRO A 75 16.49 2.61 36.46
CA PRO A 75 17.64 3.25 37.11
C PRO A 75 17.43 3.57 38.59
N MET A 76 16.17 3.59 39.03
CA MET A 76 15.74 3.88 40.40
C MET A 76 15.69 2.64 41.30
N ASP A 77 15.77 1.43 40.73
CA ASP A 77 15.84 0.19 41.50
C ASP A 77 17.19 0.14 42.23
N GLU A 78 17.21 -0.37 43.48
CA GLU A 78 18.46 -0.59 44.21
C GLU A 78 19.36 -1.53 43.42
N ARG A 79 20.57 -1.07 43.09
CA ARG A 79 21.57 -1.90 42.41
C ARG A 79 22.17 -2.86 43.42
N THR A 80 21.80 -4.12 43.32
CA THR A 80 22.35 -5.16 44.21
C THR A 80 23.66 -5.73 43.68
N GLY A 81 24.00 -5.46 42.41
CA GLY A 81 25.19 -6.02 41.76
C GLY A 81 25.01 -7.49 41.36
N ASP A 82 23.78 -7.98 41.41
CA ASP A 82 23.41 -9.32 40.99
C ASP A 82 23.73 -9.51 39.49
N PRO A 83 24.45 -10.58 39.11
CA PRO A 83 24.75 -10.88 37.71
C PRO A 83 23.52 -11.01 36.80
N GLY A 84 22.34 -11.29 37.36
CA GLY A 84 21.07 -11.37 36.62
C GLY A 84 20.39 -10.01 36.38
N GLU A 85 20.88 -8.92 36.96
CA GLU A 85 20.34 -7.58 36.71
C GLU A 85 20.73 -7.08 35.31
N PHE A 86 19.77 -6.48 34.61
CA PHE A 86 19.96 -5.94 33.26
C PHE A 86 21.18 -5.01 33.17
N LEU A 87 21.37 -4.13 34.15
CA LEU A 87 22.47 -3.17 34.19
C LEU A 87 23.84 -3.79 34.52
N SER A 88 23.89 -5.00 35.08
CA SER A 88 25.12 -5.76 35.33
C SER A 88 25.70 -6.37 34.05
N HIS A 89 24.91 -6.48 32.97
CA HIS A 89 25.38 -6.99 31.69
C HIS A 89 26.20 -5.96 30.89
N SER A 90 27.03 -6.49 30.00
CA SER A 90 27.83 -5.68 29.08
C SER A 90 26.94 -4.79 28.19
N ARG A 91 27.46 -3.63 27.78
CA ARG A 91 26.68 -2.63 27.03
C ARG A 91 26.11 -3.16 25.71
N TRP A 92 26.82 -4.06 25.04
CA TRP A 92 26.35 -4.65 23.79
C TRP A 92 25.20 -5.64 24.01
N GLN A 93 25.20 -6.42 25.10
CA GLN A 93 24.09 -7.33 25.43
C GLN A 93 22.82 -6.53 25.72
N ARG A 94 22.95 -5.47 26.53
CA ARG A 94 21.86 -4.54 26.80
C ARG A 94 21.33 -3.89 25.53
N PHE A 95 22.21 -3.50 24.63
CA PHE A 95 21.83 -2.95 23.33
C PHE A 95 21.01 -3.97 22.53
N VAL A 96 21.45 -5.23 22.42
CA VAL A 96 20.71 -6.29 21.71
C VAL A 96 19.32 -6.49 22.31
N VAL A 97 19.20 -6.57 23.65
CA VAL A 97 17.90 -6.69 24.33
C VAL A 97 17.02 -5.48 24.01
N ALA A 98 17.55 -4.26 24.04
CA ALA A 98 16.81 -3.03 23.76
C ALA A 98 16.32 -2.94 22.30
N VAL A 99 17.06 -3.49 21.32
CA VAL A 99 16.60 -3.50 19.92
C VAL A 99 15.77 -4.74 19.54
N ALA A 100 15.74 -5.77 20.40
CA ALA A 100 15.06 -7.02 20.11
C ALA A 100 13.55 -6.87 19.92
N GLY A 101 12.90 -5.97 20.68
CA GLY A 101 11.47 -5.70 20.53
C GLY A 101 11.11 -5.11 19.16
N PRO A 102 11.71 -3.98 18.75
CA PRO A 102 11.55 -3.45 17.39
C PRO A 102 11.90 -4.46 16.30
N ALA A 103 12.99 -5.22 16.47
CA ALA A 103 13.40 -6.24 15.51
C ALA A 103 12.34 -7.35 15.35
N MET A 104 11.70 -7.79 16.43
CA MET A 104 10.62 -8.78 16.36
C MET A 104 9.40 -8.27 15.60
N ASN A 105 9.07 -6.98 15.68
CA ASN A 105 7.98 -6.42 14.87
C ASN A 105 8.33 -6.38 13.37
N ILE A 106 9.59 -6.11 13.03
CA ILE A 106 10.06 -6.20 11.63
C ILE A 106 9.97 -7.66 11.15
N MET A 107 10.42 -8.62 11.97
CA MET A 107 10.30 -10.05 11.65
C MET A 107 8.83 -10.48 11.51
N LEU A 108 7.94 -9.97 12.36
CA LEU A 108 6.51 -10.22 12.27
C LEU A 108 5.93 -9.66 10.97
N ALA A 109 6.28 -8.44 10.58
CA ALA A 109 5.82 -7.85 9.33
C ALA A 109 6.26 -8.69 8.11
N VAL A 110 7.52 -9.13 8.09
CA VAL A 110 8.02 -10.03 7.05
C VAL A 110 7.27 -11.37 7.05
N ALA A 111 7.08 -11.99 8.22
CA ALA A 111 6.40 -13.27 8.34
C ALA A 111 4.92 -13.19 7.93
N LEU A 112 4.20 -12.16 8.38
CA LEU A 112 2.80 -11.94 8.03
C LEU A 112 2.63 -11.72 6.53
N LEU A 113 3.44 -10.83 5.94
CA LEU A 113 3.36 -10.53 4.51
C LEU A 113 3.76 -11.74 3.65
N THR A 114 4.76 -12.50 4.09
CA THR A 114 5.12 -13.80 3.47
C THR A 114 3.92 -14.75 3.49
N GLY A 115 3.25 -14.89 4.65
CA GLY A 115 2.06 -15.72 4.78
C GLY A 115 0.90 -15.26 3.88
N VAL A 116 0.67 -13.94 3.79
CA VAL A 116 -0.32 -13.36 2.88
C VAL A 116 -0.01 -13.75 1.42
N TYR A 117 1.23 -13.56 0.96
CA TYR A 117 1.62 -13.89 -0.42
C TYR A 117 1.58 -15.39 -0.75
N MET A 118 1.74 -16.25 0.25
CA MET A 118 1.53 -17.69 0.09
C MET A 118 0.05 -18.06 -0.09
N VAL A 119 -0.88 -17.30 0.48
CA VAL A 119 -2.32 -17.53 0.38
C VAL A 119 -2.92 -16.85 -0.85
N ARG A 120 -2.59 -15.57 -1.06
CA ARG A 120 -3.09 -14.72 -2.14
C ARG A 120 -2.10 -13.60 -2.42
N TYR A 121 -1.50 -13.62 -3.60
CA TYR A 121 -0.67 -12.54 -4.12
C TYR A 121 -1.42 -11.88 -5.28
N GLU A 122 -1.82 -10.63 -5.09
CA GLU A 122 -2.53 -9.84 -6.11
C GLU A 122 -1.69 -8.63 -6.49
N ARG A 123 -1.65 -8.33 -7.79
CA ARG A 123 -1.00 -7.13 -8.30
C ARG A 123 -1.64 -6.65 -9.59
N PRO A 124 -1.59 -5.34 -9.90
CA PRO A 124 -2.07 -4.84 -11.17
C PRO A 124 -1.36 -5.53 -12.34
N ILE A 125 -2.09 -5.83 -13.41
CA ILE A 125 -1.55 -6.58 -14.56
C ILE A 125 -0.42 -5.87 -15.32
N PHE A 126 -0.19 -4.59 -15.01
CA PHE A 126 0.84 -3.75 -15.59
C PHE A 126 2.02 -3.49 -14.65
N ALA A 127 1.92 -3.85 -13.37
CA ALA A 127 2.87 -3.44 -12.32
C ALA A 127 4.32 -3.82 -12.67
N ASP A 128 4.58 -5.09 -13.02
CA ASP A 128 5.93 -5.58 -13.35
C ASP A 128 6.31 -5.35 -14.82
N LYS A 129 5.43 -4.75 -15.62
CA LYS A 129 5.69 -4.52 -17.05
C LYS A 129 6.52 -3.25 -17.22
N PRO A 130 7.32 -3.16 -18.31
CA PRO A 130 7.97 -1.91 -18.68
C PRO A 130 6.96 -0.76 -18.72
N ALA A 131 7.36 0.42 -18.26
CA ALA A 131 6.50 1.58 -18.15
C ALA A 131 6.13 2.18 -19.53
N VAL A 132 5.29 1.48 -20.28
CA VAL A 132 4.72 1.92 -21.56
C VAL A 132 3.42 2.67 -21.31
N VAL A 133 3.35 3.88 -21.84
CA VAL A 133 2.20 4.79 -21.73
C VAL A 133 1.11 4.36 -22.71
N GLY A 134 -0.01 3.86 -22.19
CA GLY A 134 -1.18 3.47 -23.00
C GLY A 134 -2.11 4.63 -23.31
N TRP A 135 -2.14 5.65 -22.44
CA TRP A 135 -2.91 6.87 -22.66
C TRP A 135 -2.35 8.02 -21.84
N VAL A 136 -2.56 9.25 -22.33
CA VAL A 136 -2.20 10.48 -21.61
C VAL A 136 -3.46 11.30 -21.40
N LEU A 137 -3.75 11.64 -20.14
CA LEU A 137 -4.90 12.48 -19.80
C LEU A 137 -4.74 13.87 -20.42
N PRO A 138 -5.80 14.43 -21.03
CA PRO A 138 -5.81 15.82 -21.47
C PRO A 138 -5.48 16.78 -20.32
N ASP A 139 -4.78 17.88 -20.64
CA ASP A 139 -4.37 18.94 -19.70
C ASP A 139 -3.49 18.51 -18.51
N SER A 140 -3.07 17.25 -18.48
CA SER A 140 -2.20 16.68 -17.45
C SER A 140 -0.75 17.18 -17.56
N PRO A 141 0.06 17.05 -16.48
CA PRO A 141 1.48 17.31 -16.54
C PRO A 141 2.21 16.55 -17.65
N ALA A 142 1.87 15.28 -17.88
CA ALA A 142 2.44 14.46 -18.95
C ALA A 142 2.13 15.04 -20.33
N ALA A 143 0.88 15.46 -20.57
CA ALA A 143 0.49 16.09 -21.83
C ALA A 143 1.27 17.39 -22.08
N LYS A 144 1.39 18.24 -21.06
CA LYS A 144 2.15 19.51 -21.11
C LYS A 144 3.65 19.28 -21.34
N ALA A 145 4.21 18.21 -20.79
CA ALA A 145 5.60 17.79 -20.99
C ALA A 145 5.84 17.09 -22.33
N GLY A 146 4.80 16.95 -23.17
CA GLY A 146 4.90 16.37 -24.50
C GLY A 146 5.01 14.84 -24.52
N ILE A 147 4.70 14.16 -23.42
CA ILE A 147 4.58 12.69 -23.36
C ILE A 147 3.38 12.26 -24.20
N ARG A 148 3.52 11.15 -24.91
CA ARG A 148 2.51 10.63 -25.84
C ARG A 148 2.21 9.17 -25.56
N GLU A 149 1.07 8.74 -26.05
CA GLU A 149 0.74 7.33 -26.15
C GLU A 149 1.83 6.57 -26.91
N GLY A 150 2.18 5.39 -26.43
CA GLY A 150 3.23 4.53 -26.98
C GLY A 150 4.64 4.87 -26.50
N ASP A 151 4.84 5.98 -25.80
CA ASP A 151 6.12 6.27 -25.17
C ASP A 151 6.43 5.21 -24.11
N ARG A 152 7.68 4.74 -24.09
CA ARG A 152 8.20 3.92 -23.01
C ARG A 152 9.10 4.75 -22.13
N ILE A 153 8.78 4.87 -20.84
CA ILE A 153 9.67 5.49 -19.86
C ILE A 153 10.88 4.57 -19.68
N ILE A 154 12.06 5.05 -20.07
CA ILE A 154 13.34 4.34 -19.94
C ILE A 154 14.24 4.95 -18.87
N GLY A 155 13.86 6.11 -18.32
CA GLY A 155 14.57 6.77 -17.22
C GLY A 155 13.65 7.62 -16.37
N ILE A 156 13.73 7.48 -15.05
CA ILE A 156 13.08 8.36 -14.06
C ILE A 156 13.97 8.47 -12.83
N ASP A 157 14.44 9.67 -12.51
CA ASP A 157 15.21 9.96 -11.29
C ASP A 157 16.33 8.94 -10.98
N GLY A 158 17.12 8.59 -12.01
CA GLY A 158 18.25 7.67 -11.92
C GLY A 158 17.90 6.18 -12.01
N ILE A 159 16.62 5.82 -12.14
CA ILE A 159 16.19 4.43 -12.42
C ILE A 159 16.16 4.22 -13.93
N GLU A 160 16.91 3.23 -14.40
CA GLU A 160 16.93 2.82 -15.81
C GLU A 160 15.87 1.75 -16.10
N ASN A 161 15.19 1.88 -17.24
CA ASN A 161 14.17 0.95 -17.73
C ASN A 161 13.12 0.56 -16.66
N PRO A 162 12.46 1.52 -16.02
CA PRO A 162 11.59 1.25 -14.89
C PRO A 162 10.32 0.47 -15.29
N THR A 163 9.78 -0.28 -14.34
CA THR A 163 8.41 -0.81 -14.40
C THR A 163 7.41 0.21 -13.86
N TRP A 164 6.11 -0.01 -14.12
CA TRP A 164 5.07 0.84 -13.52
C TRP A 164 5.06 0.77 -11.99
N GLU A 165 5.36 -0.40 -11.42
CA GLU A 165 5.54 -0.57 -9.98
C GLU A 165 6.59 0.42 -9.44
N GLN A 166 7.64 0.75 -10.21
CA GLN A 166 8.67 1.71 -9.81
C GLN A 166 8.32 3.16 -10.11
N VAL A 167 7.66 3.42 -11.26
CA VAL A 167 7.28 4.79 -11.67
C VAL A 167 6.23 5.38 -10.73
N GLU A 168 5.18 4.64 -10.39
CA GLU A 168 4.01 5.17 -9.67
C GLU A 168 4.37 5.79 -8.32
N PRO A 169 5.07 5.11 -7.39
CA PRO A 169 5.37 5.71 -6.09
C PRO A 169 6.36 6.87 -6.18
N ARG A 170 7.25 6.87 -7.19
CA ARG A 170 8.21 7.96 -7.37
C ARG A 170 7.53 9.25 -7.80
N VAL A 171 6.52 9.13 -8.66
CA VAL A 171 5.62 10.22 -9.05
C VAL A 171 4.77 10.66 -7.85
N ALA A 172 4.15 9.71 -7.14
CA ALA A 172 3.27 9.99 -6.01
C ALA A 172 3.98 10.76 -4.88
N LEU A 173 5.25 10.44 -4.62
CA LEU A 173 6.09 11.10 -3.61
C LEU A 173 6.77 12.39 -4.10
N SER A 174 6.48 12.86 -5.30
CA SER A 174 7.08 14.08 -5.87
C SER A 174 6.04 15.10 -6.34
N PRO A 175 4.96 15.39 -5.57
CA PRO A 175 4.00 16.40 -5.94
C PRO A 175 4.69 17.77 -6.06
N ASN A 176 4.37 18.52 -7.11
CA ASN A 176 4.90 19.84 -7.42
C ASN A 176 6.44 19.91 -7.56
N GLN A 177 7.11 18.76 -7.71
CA GLN A 177 8.57 18.67 -7.88
C GLN A 177 8.90 18.20 -9.29
N ALA A 178 9.74 18.93 -10.00
CA ALA A 178 10.17 18.56 -11.34
C ALA A 178 10.93 17.22 -11.32
N LEU A 179 10.47 16.27 -12.13
CA LEU A 179 11.07 14.97 -12.39
C LEU A 179 11.65 14.96 -13.81
N ARG A 180 12.90 14.52 -13.96
CA ARG A 180 13.50 14.31 -15.27
C ARG A 180 13.13 12.93 -15.75
N LEU A 181 12.42 12.88 -16.87
CA LEU A 181 12.04 11.65 -17.56
C LEU A 181 12.84 11.50 -18.84
N THR A 182 13.20 10.26 -19.12
CA THR A 182 13.73 9.83 -20.41
C THR A 182 12.75 8.84 -21.00
N VAL A 183 12.22 9.14 -22.19
CA VAL A 183 11.26 8.29 -22.88
C VAL A 183 11.80 7.82 -24.23
N LEU A 184 11.53 6.57 -24.58
CA LEU A 184 11.77 6.01 -25.89
C LEU A 184 10.50 6.13 -26.73
N ARG A 185 10.59 6.85 -27.85
CA ARG A 185 9.51 7.05 -28.81
C ARG A 185 10.00 6.69 -30.20
N ALA A 186 9.38 5.68 -30.82
CA ALA A 186 9.73 5.22 -32.17
C ALA A 186 11.25 4.95 -32.37
N GLY A 187 11.91 4.40 -31.35
CA GLY A 187 13.34 4.09 -31.38
C GLY A 187 14.27 5.26 -31.05
N GLN A 188 13.75 6.48 -30.86
CA GLN A 188 14.52 7.65 -30.45
C GLN A 188 14.30 7.98 -28.98
N THR A 189 15.38 8.41 -28.32
CA THR A 189 15.36 8.85 -26.93
C THR A 189 14.97 10.33 -26.86
N TRP A 190 14.01 10.64 -25.99
CA TRP A 190 13.55 11.99 -25.71
C TRP A 190 13.67 12.25 -24.22
N GLU A 191 14.32 13.33 -23.85
CA GLU A 191 14.34 13.79 -22.47
C GLU A 191 13.27 14.88 -22.29
N THR A 192 12.55 14.80 -21.18
CA THR A 192 11.58 15.83 -20.78
C THR A 192 11.60 16.01 -19.28
N THR A 193 11.17 17.17 -18.82
CA THR A 193 10.97 17.46 -17.40
C THR A 193 9.48 17.61 -17.17
N VAL A 194 8.95 16.86 -16.22
CA VAL A 194 7.54 16.91 -15.86
C VAL A 194 7.39 17.21 -14.38
N THR A 195 6.42 18.04 -14.02
CA THR A 195 6.12 18.36 -12.63
C THR A 195 4.79 17.70 -12.26
N PRO A 196 4.78 16.61 -11.46
CA PRO A 196 3.54 15.98 -11.03
C PRO A 196 2.62 16.98 -10.32
N GLU A 197 1.33 16.91 -10.62
CA GLU A 197 0.32 17.73 -9.98
C GLU A 197 -0.18 17.04 -8.70
N ALA A 198 -0.27 17.79 -7.61
CA ALA A 198 -0.78 17.27 -6.34
C ALA A 198 -2.31 17.10 -6.42
N THR A 199 -2.80 15.91 -6.14
CA THR A 199 -4.23 15.58 -6.24
C THR A 199 -4.75 14.83 -5.01
N GLY A 200 -6.05 14.96 -4.74
CA GLY A 200 -6.71 14.30 -3.61
C GLY A 200 -6.41 14.95 -2.25
N ILE A 201 -7.01 14.37 -1.20
CA ILE A 201 -6.85 14.84 0.19
C ILE A 201 -5.39 14.65 0.66
N GLU A 202 -4.78 13.54 0.24
CA GLU A 202 -3.42 13.15 0.59
C GLU A 202 -2.34 13.84 -0.28
N GLN A 203 -2.74 14.68 -1.24
CA GLN A 203 -1.83 15.48 -2.09
C GLN A 203 -0.75 14.67 -2.83
N TYR A 204 -1.04 13.43 -3.24
CA TYR A 204 -0.12 12.63 -4.05
C TYR A 204 0.10 13.24 -5.42
N GLY A 205 1.34 13.15 -5.91
CA GLY A 205 1.70 13.60 -7.25
C GLY A 205 1.11 12.70 -8.34
N THR A 206 0.63 13.30 -9.44
CA THR A 206 0.15 12.57 -10.62
C THR A 206 0.71 13.16 -11.91
N LEU A 207 1.05 12.30 -12.88
CA LEU A 207 1.48 12.75 -14.22
C LEU A 207 0.32 12.79 -15.21
N GLY A 208 -0.70 11.95 -15.01
CA GLY A 208 -1.74 11.68 -16.01
C GLY A 208 -1.32 10.70 -17.11
N CYS A 209 -0.22 9.97 -16.94
CA CYS A 209 0.09 8.80 -17.75
C CYS A 209 -0.72 7.61 -17.24
N VAL A 210 -1.38 6.89 -18.15
CA VAL A 210 -2.10 5.65 -17.86
C VAL A 210 -1.32 4.48 -18.45
N PRO A 211 -1.11 3.38 -17.70
CA PRO A 211 -0.49 2.17 -18.22
C PRO A 211 -1.21 1.59 -19.43
N ASP A 212 -0.46 1.00 -20.36
CA ASP A 212 -1.03 0.21 -21.46
C ASP A 212 -1.61 -1.11 -20.92
N GLN A 213 -2.93 -1.13 -20.75
CA GLN A 213 -3.67 -2.28 -20.23
C GLN A 213 -5.06 -2.40 -20.85
N PRO A 214 -5.64 -3.62 -20.91
CA PRO A 214 -7.00 -3.81 -21.36
C PRO A 214 -8.03 -3.20 -20.39
N ASN A 215 -9.07 -2.58 -20.96
CA ASN A 215 -10.20 -2.00 -20.23
C ASN A 215 -11.24 -3.06 -19.85
N VAL A 216 -10.82 -4.08 -19.09
CA VAL A 216 -11.68 -5.20 -18.68
C VAL A 216 -12.55 -4.78 -17.51
N ILE A 217 -13.85 -5.00 -17.60
CA ILE A 217 -14.79 -4.81 -16.49
C ILE A 217 -14.49 -5.88 -15.44
N THR A 218 -14.04 -5.48 -14.27
CA THR A 218 -13.75 -6.40 -13.16
C THR A 218 -14.97 -6.60 -12.28
N ASP A 219 -15.75 -5.55 -12.08
CA ASP A 219 -16.97 -5.56 -11.26
C ASP A 219 -17.95 -4.48 -11.73
N LEU A 220 -19.23 -4.66 -11.41
CA LEU A 220 -20.30 -3.71 -11.70
C LEU A 220 -20.99 -3.31 -10.40
N GLU A 221 -21.15 -2.01 -10.21
CA GLU A 221 -21.83 -1.48 -9.03
C GLU A 221 -23.34 -1.84 -9.08
N PRO A 222 -23.89 -2.49 -8.04
CA PRO A 222 -25.30 -2.91 -8.03
C PRO A 222 -26.27 -1.73 -8.22
N GLY A 223 -27.28 -1.93 -9.07
CA GLY A 223 -28.34 -0.97 -9.37
C GLY A 223 -27.96 0.15 -10.35
N MET A 224 -26.72 0.19 -10.83
CA MET A 224 -26.21 1.23 -11.71
C MET A 224 -26.54 0.99 -13.20
N PRO A 225 -26.44 2.03 -14.06
CA PRO A 225 -26.81 1.92 -15.48
C PRO A 225 -26.13 0.79 -16.25
N ALA A 226 -24.84 0.51 -15.99
CA ALA A 226 -24.10 -0.54 -16.70
C ALA A 226 -24.60 -1.95 -16.34
N GLU A 227 -24.88 -2.22 -15.07
CA GLU A 227 -25.47 -3.49 -14.62
C GLU A 227 -26.87 -3.68 -15.24
N LYS A 228 -27.73 -2.65 -15.16
CA LYS A 228 -29.09 -2.67 -15.73
C LYS A 228 -29.10 -2.86 -17.24
N ALA A 229 -28.09 -2.34 -17.94
CA ALA A 229 -27.95 -2.52 -19.38
C ALA A 229 -27.47 -3.93 -19.78
N GLY A 230 -27.01 -4.75 -18.83
CA GLY A 230 -26.60 -6.14 -19.07
C GLY A 230 -25.11 -6.31 -19.43
N LEU A 231 -24.27 -5.33 -19.06
CA LEU A 231 -22.82 -5.53 -19.05
C LEU A 231 -22.47 -6.59 -18.02
N LYS A 232 -21.31 -7.24 -18.17
CA LYS A 232 -20.84 -8.30 -17.28
C LYS A 232 -19.37 -8.12 -16.97
N ALA A 233 -18.96 -8.60 -15.79
CA ALA A 233 -17.53 -8.78 -15.51
C ALA A 233 -16.89 -9.69 -16.59
N GLY A 234 -15.70 -9.32 -17.03
CA GLY A 234 -14.99 -9.94 -18.15
C GLY A 234 -15.24 -9.29 -19.53
N ASP A 235 -16.23 -8.41 -19.66
CA ASP A 235 -16.40 -7.60 -20.88
C ASP A 235 -15.20 -6.64 -21.04
N ILE A 236 -14.67 -6.51 -22.26
CA ILE A 236 -13.58 -5.57 -22.57
C ILE A 236 -14.16 -4.35 -23.27
N ILE A 237 -14.04 -3.17 -22.67
CA ILE A 237 -14.55 -1.93 -23.27
C ILE A 237 -13.65 -1.53 -24.43
N VAL A 238 -14.26 -1.36 -25.61
CA VAL A 238 -13.55 -1.01 -26.84
C VAL A 238 -13.97 0.34 -27.41
N LYS A 239 -15.24 0.76 -27.23
CA LYS A 239 -15.73 2.05 -27.71
C LYS A 239 -16.76 2.69 -26.79
N VAL A 240 -16.83 4.01 -26.83
CA VAL A 240 -17.89 4.83 -26.24
C VAL A 240 -18.37 5.83 -27.29
N ASN A 241 -19.67 5.86 -27.58
CA ASN A 241 -20.29 6.68 -28.63
C ASN A 241 -19.59 6.53 -30.00
N GLY A 242 -19.18 5.30 -30.34
CA GLY A 242 -18.45 4.98 -31.57
C GLY A 242 -16.97 5.34 -31.57
N GLN A 243 -16.48 6.09 -30.57
CA GLN A 243 -15.06 6.44 -30.42
C GLN A 243 -14.30 5.31 -29.72
N SER A 244 -13.16 4.91 -30.27
CA SER A 244 -12.30 3.90 -29.63
C SER A 244 -11.75 4.41 -28.30
N VAL A 245 -11.86 3.56 -27.28
CA VAL A 245 -11.37 3.85 -25.93
C VAL A 245 -10.20 2.94 -25.61
N LYS A 246 -9.03 3.53 -25.35
CA LYS A 246 -7.81 2.80 -24.98
C LYS A 246 -7.57 2.73 -23.49
N ALA A 247 -8.11 3.67 -22.72
CA ALA A 247 -8.03 3.68 -21.27
C ALA A 247 -9.38 3.96 -20.61
N ILE A 248 -9.63 3.34 -19.46
CA ILE A 248 -10.81 3.64 -18.61
C ILE A 248 -10.90 5.13 -18.28
N ALA A 249 -9.76 5.79 -18.06
CA ALA A 249 -9.74 7.22 -17.78
C ALA A 249 -10.29 8.05 -18.96
N GLN A 250 -10.05 7.62 -20.20
CA GLN A 250 -10.64 8.23 -21.40
C GLN A 250 -12.17 8.04 -21.44
N MET A 251 -12.68 6.84 -21.10
CA MET A 251 -14.12 6.63 -20.94
C MET A 251 -14.70 7.57 -19.88
N ILE A 252 -14.06 7.70 -18.71
CA ILE A 252 -14.53 8.58 -17.64
C ILE A 252 -14.65 10.02 -18.14
N SER A 253 -13.66 10.53 -18.89
CA SER A 253 -13.73 11.85 -19.51
C SER A 253 -14.91 11.99 -20.48
N LEU A 254 -15.16 10.99 -21.34
CA LEU A 254 -16.29 10.98 -22.28
C LEU A 254 -17.65 10.98 -21.55
N LEU A 255 -17.75 10.26 -20.43
CA LEU A 255 -18.94 10.26 -19.59
C LEU A 255 -19.18 11.63 -18.93
N GLN A 256 -18.12 12.31 -18.45
CA GLN A 256 -18.26 13.67 -17.90
C GLN A 256 -18.73 14.67 -18.96
N GLN A 257 -18.27 14.53 -20.20
CA GLN A 257 -18.70 15.38 -21.32
C GLN A 257 -20.15 15.10 -21.74
N SER A 258 -20.55 13.83 -21.71
CA SER A 258 -21.91 13.41 -22.09
C SER A 258 -22.96 13.74 -21.02
N LYS A 259 -22.54 13.87 -19.75
CA LYS A 259 -23.42 14.16 -18.61
C LYS A 259 -24.55 13.12 -18.50
N ASP A 260 -25.79 13.58 -18.49
CA ASP A 260 -27.02 12.80 -18.41
C ASP A 260 -27.55 12.38 -19.80
N LYS A 261 -26.80 12.62 -20.88
CA LYS A 261 -27.17 12.14 -22.21
C LYS A 261 -26.89 10.63 -22.32
N PRO A 262 -27.76 9.86 -23.00
CA PRO A 262 -27.50 8.45 -23.27
C PRO A 262 -26.18 8.26 -24.01
N VAL A 263 -25.42 7.26 -23.58
CA VAL A 263 -24.15 6.84 -24.18
C VAL A 263 -24.25 5.39 -24.65
N ASP A 264 -23.58 5.11 -25.76
CA ASP A 264 -23.44 3.77 -26.30
C ASP A 264 -22.05 3.22 -25.93
N ILE A 265 -22.00 2.19 -25.10
CA ILE A 265 -20.76 1.51 -24.73
C ILE A 265 -20.67 0.21 -25.51
N THR A 266 -19.64 0.09 -26.36
CA THR A 266 -19.34 -1.15 -27.08
C THR A 266 -18.28 -1.93 -26.32
N VAL A 267 -18.58 -3.19 -26.05
CA VAL A 267 -17.68 -4.13 -25.40
C VAL A 267 -17.42 -5.34 -26.29
N GLN A 268 -16.24 -5.93 -26.15
CA GLN A 268 -15.89 -7.23 -26.68
C GLN A 268 -16.21 -8.28 -25.62
N ARG A 269 -17.10 -9.23 -25.95
CA ARG A 269 -17.48 -10.37 -25.11
C ARG A 269 -17.16 -11.66 -25.86
N GLY A 270 -16.03 -12.29 -25.53
CA GLY A 270 -15.48 -13.39 -26.33
C GLY A 270 -15.02 -12.88 -27.69
N SER A 271 -15.51 -13.47 -28.79
CA SER A 271 -15.22 -13.04 -30.17
C SER A 271 -16.21 -11.99 -30.72
N GLU A 272 -17.29 -11.69 -30.02
CA GLU A 272 -18.35 -10.78 -30.49
C GLU A 272 -18.22 -9.38 -29.88
N GLN A 273 -18.57 -8.35 -30.65
CA GLN A 273 -18.82 -7.00 -30.13
C GLN A 273 -20.30 -6.80 -29.84
N ARG A 274 -20.61 -6.20 -28.70
CA ARG A 274 -21.97 -5.86 -28.27
C ARG A 274 -22.01 -4.40 -27.83
N THR A 275 -23.05 -3.69 -28.25
CA THR A 275 -23.25 -2.29 -27.88
C THR A 275 -24.43 -2.18 -26.92
N PHE A 276 -24.21 -1.48 -25.82
CA PHE A 276 -25.18 -1.28 -24.76
C PHE A 276 -25.43 0.22 -24.58
N LYS A 277 -26.70 0.61 -24.68
CA LYS A 277 -27.12 1.98 -24.46
C LYS A 277 -27.49 2.18 -23.01
N MET A 278 -26.96 3.22 -22.38
CA MET A 278 -27.24 3.54 -20.98
C MET A 278 -27.13 5.04 -20.72
N THR A 279 -27.71 5.51 -19.63
CA THR A 279 -27.64 6.93 -19.24
C THR A 279 -26.74 7.06 -18.01
N PRO A 280 -25.66 7.86 -18.06
CA PRO A 280 -24.82 8.08 -16.89
C PRO A 280 -25.59 8.81 -15.79
N VAL A 281 -25.30 8.46 -14.53
CA VAL A 281 -25.91 9.11 -13.37
C VAL A 281 -24.87 9.94 -12.65
N ALA A 282 -25.24 11.16 -12.25
CA ALA A 282 -24.41 11.98 -11.39
C ALA A 282 -24.43 11.37 -9.97
N LYS A 283 -23.25 11.00 -9.47
CA LYS A 283 -23.10 10.54 -8.09
C LYS A 283 -21.98 11.33 -7.43
N GLN A 284 -22.24 11.79 -6.21
CA GLN A 284 -21.26 12.48 -5.40
C GLN A 284 -20.13 11.51 -5.03
N LEU A 285 -18.90 11.96 -5.19
CA LEU A 285 -17.72 11.25 -4.69
C LEU A 285 -17.74 11.29 -3.16
N GLU A 286 -17.66 10.13 -2.51
CA GLU A 286 -17.62 10.04 -1.05
C GLU A 286 -16.52 10.94 -0.49
N GLY A 287 -16.88 11.78 0.50
CA GLY A 287 -15.94 12.71 1.12
C GLY A 287 -15.67 14.01 0.34
N THR A 288 -16.32 14.24 -0.81
CA THR A 288 -16.17 15.50 -1.57
C THR A 288 -17.53 16.10 -1.95
N GLN A 289 -17.59 17.38 -2.30
CA GLN A 289 -18.77 18.00 -2.92
C GLN A 289 -18.82 17.81 -4.44
N GLU A 290 -17.83 17.12 -5.03
CA GLU A 290 -17.74 16.93 -6.47
C GLU A 290 -18.68 15.79 -6.91
N SER A 291 -19.56 16.08 -7.88
CA SER A 291 -20.41 15.08 -8.52
C SER A 291 -19.81 14.67 -9.84
N ARG A 292 -19.66 13.36 -10.07
CA ARG A 292 -19.20 12.81 -11.34
C ARG A 292 -20.25 11.93 -11.98
N TYR A 293 -20.40 12.07 -13.29
CA TYR A 293 -21.26 11.21 -14.09
C TYR A 293 -20.60 9.84 -14.25
N ARG A 294 -21.29 8.78 -13.83
CA ARG A 294 -20.76 7.42 -13.91
C ARG A 294 -21.84 6.41 -14.26
N VAL A 295 -21.42 5.27 -14.76
CA VAL A 295 -22.31 4.16 -15.16
C VAL A 295 -22.18 2.94 -14.26
N GLY A 296 -21.30 2.96 -13.25
CA GLY A 296 -21.10 1.87 -12.30
C GLY A 296 -20.19 0.75 -12.82
N ILE A 297 -19.17 1.09 -13.61
CA ILE A 297 -18.16 0.15 -14.10
C ILE A 297 -16.89 0.31 -13.26
N HIS A 298 -16.39 -0.80 -12.71
CA HIS A 298 -15.05 -0.90 -12.17
C HIS A 298 -14.16 -1.71 -13.11
N SER A 299 -12.93 -1.24 -13.30
CA SER A 299 -11.94 -1.89 -14.15
C SER A 299 -10.59 -1.73 -13.49
N ASP A 300 -10.24 -2.76 -12.73
CA ASP A 300 -8.98 -2.84 -11.99
C ASP A 300 -8.38 -4.24 -12.16
N PRO A 301 -7.92 -4.57 -13.38
CA PRO A 301 -7.52 -5.93 -13.71
C PRO A 301 -6.27 -6.33 -12.90
N MET A 302 -6.45 -7.33 -12.04
CA MET A 302 -5.42 -7.89 -11.18
C MET A 302 -4.94 -9.25 -11.69
N VAL A 303 -3.64 -9.49 -11.60
CA VAL A 303 -3.09 -10.86 -11.62
C VAL A 303 -3.16 -11.37 -10.19
N SER A 304 -3.91 -12.45 -9.98
CA SER A 304 -3.97 -13.15 -8.71
C SER A 304 -3.26 -14.50 -8.80
N GLY A 305 -2.60 -14.88 -7.73
CA GLY A 305 -1.89 -16.15 -7.64
C GLY A 305 -1.43 -16.44 -6.21
N ARG A 306 -0.51 -17.38 -6.09
CA ARG A 306 0.17 -17.74 -4.83
C ARG A 306 1.66 -17.82 -5.09
N LEU A 307 2.46 -17.34 -4.14
CA LEU A 307 3.91 -17.50 -4.19
C LEU A 307 4.33 -18.71 -3.37
N SER A 308 5.36 -19.43 -3.83
CA SER A 308 6.05 -20.42 -3.00
C SER A 308 6.74 -19.73 -1.83
N PHE A 309 7.04 -20.45 -0.74
CA PHE A 309 7.68 -19.86 0.44
C PHE A 309 8.95 -19.04 0.11
N PRO A 310 9.91 -19.53 -0.70
CA PRO A 310 11.10 -18.74 -1.03
C PRO A 310 10.79 -17.45 -1.79
N LEU A 311 9.85 -17.50 -2.74
CA LEU A 311 9.44 -16.32 -3.51
C LEU A 311 8.63 -15.34 -2.65
N ALA A 312 7.74 -15.84 -1.81
CA ALA A 312 6.95 -15.05 -0.88
C ALA A 312 7.84 -14.32 0.13
N LEU A 313 8.83 -15.02 0.69
CA LEU A 313 9.80 -14.44 1.63
C LEU A 313 10.64 -13.37 0.94
N SER A 314 11.15 -13.66 -0.27
CA SER A 314 11.92 -12.69 -1.04
C SER A 314 11.11 -11.43 -1.35
N LYS A 315 9.87 -11.58 -1.83
CA LYS A 315 8.98 -10.44 -2.14
C LYS A 315 8.61 -9.68 -0.88
N SER A 316 8.33 -10.38 0.22
CA SER A 316 8.06 -9.74 1.51
C SER A 316 9.24 -8.90 2.00
N LEU A 317 10.46 -9.42 1.91
CA LEU A 317 11.67 -8.67 2.26
C LEU A 317 11.85 -7.43 1.38
N GLU A 318 11.64 -7.57 0.07
CA GLU A 318 11.71 -6.47 -0.89
C GLU A 318 10.68 -5.39 -0.57
N ASP A 319 9.42 -5.76 -0.35
CA ASP A 319 8.33 -4.82 -0.10
C ASP A 319 8.45 -4.14 1.26
N ASN A 320 8.89 -4.85 2.30
CA ASN A 320 9.20 -4.26 3.60
C ASN A 320 10.37 -3.28 3.51
N LYS A 321 11.45 -3.66 2.81
CA LYS A 321 12.60 -2.77 2.57
C LYS A 321 12.16 -1.52 1.82
N ARG A 322 11.44 -1.69 0.73
CA ARG A 322 10.94 -0.61 -0.11
C ARG A 322 10.06 0.34 0.69
N SER A 323 9.06 -0.18 1.38
CA SER A 323 8.14 0.62 2.19
C SER A 323 8.89 1.42 3.27
N SER A 324 9.90 0.81 3.91
CA SER A 324 10.74 1.49 4.90
C SER A 324 11.52 2.66 4.29
N PHE A 325 12.12 2.47 3.10
CA PHE A 325 12.85 3.54 2.42
C PHE A 325 11.93 4.64 1.90
N LEU A 326 10.71 4.32 1.43
CA LEU A 326 9.74 5.33 1.02
C LEU A 326 9.31 6.21 2.20
N ILE A 327 9.12 5.62 3.39
CA ILE A 327 8.82 6.39 4.61
C ILE A 327 9.99 7.32 4.96
N LEU A 328 11.23 6.82 4.90
CA LEU A 328 12.42 7.65 5.17
C LEU A 328 12.56 8.79 4.14
N GLU A 329 12.31 8.50 2.86
CA GLU A 329 12.33 9.51 1.79
C GLU A 329 11.23 10.55 2.00
N LEU A 330 10.03 10.13 2.39
CA LEU A 330 8.92 11.03 2.70
C LEU A 330 9.28 11.94 3.88
N VAL A 331 9.80 11.39 4.98
CA VAL A 331 10.26 12.17 6.14
C VAL A 331 11.37 13.15 5.74
N GLN A 332 12.34 12.72 4.93
CA GLN A 332 13.39 13.58 4.41
C GLN A 332 12.81 14.73 3.57
N LYS A 333 11.83 14.45 2.71
CA LYS A 333 11.16 15.45 1.88
C LYS A 333 10.32 16.42 2.71
N MET A 334 9.65 15.97 3.78
CA MET A 334 8.94 16.84 4.73
C MET A 334 9.90 17.79 5.44
N VAL A 335 11.06 17.30 5.90
CA VAL A 335 12.11 18.13 6.52
C VAL A 335 12.64 19.17 5.53
N GLN A 336 12.77 18.80 4.25
CA GLN A 336 13.15 19.71 3.16
C GLN A 336 12.03 20.65 2.70
N ARG A 337 10.82 20.59 3.30
CA ARG A 337 9.61 21.32 2.90
C ARG A 337 9.21 21.12 1.44
N LYS A 338 9.54 19.94 0.91
CA LYS A 338 9.19 19.53 -0.46
C LYS A 338 7.84 18.84 -0.56
N VAL A 339 7.31 18.39 0.57
CA VAL A 339 5.96 17.80 0.73
C VAL A 339 5.33 18.49 1.93
N SER A 340 4.05 18.86 1.82
CA SER A 340 3.30 19.47 2.93
C SER A 340 3.17 18.48 4.11
N PRO A 341 3.29 18.95 5.36
CA PRO A 341 3.21 18.09 6.54
C PRO A 341 1.82 17.55 6.83
#